data_AF-A0A956A1V4-F1
#
_entry.id   AF-A0A956A1V4-F1
#
_cell.length_a   1.000
_cell.length_b   1.000
_cell.length_c   1.000
_cell.angle_alpha   90.00
_cell.angle_beta   90.00
_cell.angle_gamma   90.00
#
_symmetry.space_group_name_H-M   'P 1'
#
loop_
_entity.id
_entity.type
_entity.pdbx_description
1 polymer ?
#
loop_
_entity_poly.entity_id
_entity_poly.type
_entity_poly.pdbx_seq_one_letter_code
_entity_poly.pdbx_strand_id
1 'polypeptide(L)'
;MQRTLLLSVPGTGRGRLAAMVVAIAGTVLLASAASAGDDARAERIERRGDRIEQRLDRKGDRIEERLDRRGDRIDRRLDRASERAASHGHTARAHRLDRRGDRIDRRLDRRGERIDRRLDRRGARIEHRHDRRAERVATD
;
A
#
# COMPACT_ATOMS: atom_id res chain seq x y z
N MET A 1 -16.13 7.09 95.26
CA MET A 1 -15.40 7.86 94.23
C MET A 1 -15.50 7.05 92.94
N GLN A 2 -16.42 7.42 92.02
CA GLN A 2 -16.14 8.05 90.71
C GLN A 2 -15.08 7.29 89.88
N ARG A 3 -15.22 6.89 88.60
CA ARG A 3 -16.19 7.11 87.52
C ARG A 3 -15.93 6.05 86.43
N THR A 4 -16.99 5.56 85.78
CA THR A 4 -17.02 4.93 84.46
C THR A 4 -16.58 5.93 83.38
N LEU A 5 -16.11 5.44 82.21
CA LEU A 5 -15.88 6.07 80.87
C LEU A 5 -14.55 5.50 80.30
N LEU A 6 -14.31 5.15 79.03
CA LEU A 6 -15.04 4.95 77.77
C LEU A 6 -13.92 4.68 76.72
N LEU A 7 -14.16 3.81 75.72
CA LEU A 7 -13.58 3.88 74.35
C LEU A 7 -12.04 3.71 74.21
N SER A 8 -11.43 3.14 73.17
CA SER A 8 -11.84 2.94 71.79
C SER A 8 -10.85 1.97 71.14
N VAL A 9 -11.36 0.91 70.51
CA VAL A 9 -10.58 0.08 69.57
C VAL A 9 -10.71 0.74 68.20
N PRO A 10 -9.63 1.18 67.52
CA PRO A 10 -9.75 1.59 66.13
C PRO A 10 -9.69 0.37 65.23
N GLY A 11 -10.84 0.00 64.67
CA GLY A 11 -10.93 -0.92 63.55
C GLY A 11 -10.37 -0.30 62.26
N THR A 12 -9.49 -1.01 61.58
CA THR A 12 -8.93 -0.63 60.28
C THR A 12 -9.33 -1.64 59.21
N GLY A 13 -10.62 -1.65 58.85
CA GLY A 13 -11.19 -2.61 57.88
C GLY A 13 -11.73 -2.04 56.56
N ARG A 14 -11.68 -0.72 56.32
CA ARG A 14 -12.44 -0.11 55.19
C ARG A 14 -11.66 0.85 54.26
N GLY A 15 -10.40 1.16 54.55
CA GLY A 15 -9.61 2.11 53.74
C GLY A 15 -8.80 1.51 52.58
N ARG A 16 -8.47 0.21 52.62
CA ARG A 16 -7.55 -0.39 51.64
C ARG A 16 -8.23 -0.79 50.32
N LEU A 17 -9.53 -1.09 50.36
CA LEU A 17 -10.30 -1.49 49.17
C LEU A 17 -10.69 -0.29 48.28
N ALA A 18 -11.04 0.85 48.88
CA ALA A 18 -11.40 2.06 48.11
C ALA A 18 -10.21 2.62 47.31
N ALA A 19 -8.99 2.57 47.87
CA ALA A 19 -7.77 2.96 47.16
C ALA A 19 -7.41 1.99 46.00
N MET A 20 -7.77 0.70 46.12
CA MET A 20 -7.49 -0.31 45.10
C MET A 20 -8.47 -0.22 43.90
N VAL A 21 -9.73 0.15 44.13
CA VAL A 21 -10.73 0.34 43.06
C VAL A 21 -10.44 1.58 42.21
N VAL A 22 -9.94 2.67 42.82
CA VAL A 22 -9.53 3.89 42.08
C VAL A 22 -8.29 3.64 41.22
N ALA A 23 -7.36 2.78 41.69
CA ALA A 23 -6.18 2.40 40.90
C ALA A 23 -6.54 1.55 39.66
N ILE A 24 -7.55 0.69 39.75
CA ILE A 24 -8.03 -0.14 38.63
C ILE A 24 -8.88 0.69 37.65
N ALA A 25 -9.70 1.62 38.14
CA ALA A 25 -10.47 2.51 37.27
C ALA A 25 -9.57 3.50 36.50
N GLY A 26 -8.48 3.99 37.12
CA GLY A 26 -7.50 4.86 36.47
C GLY A 26 -6.66 4.16 35.40
N THR A 27 -6.29 2.88 35.60
CA THR A 27 -5.61 2.09 34.56
C THR A 27 -6.55 1.69 33.42
N VAL A 28 -7.83 1.40 33.71
CA VAL A 28 -8.84 1.13 32.67
C VAL A 28 -9.10 2.38 31.82
N LEU A 29 -9.18 3.59 32.42
CA LEU A 29 -9.35 4.83 31.66
C LEU A 29 -8.12 5.19 30.81
N LEU A 30 -6.90 5.02 31.35
CA LEU A 30 -5.66 5.22 30.57
C LEU A 30 -5.52 4.19 29.44
N ALA A 31 -5.88 2.92 29.68
CA ALA A 31 -5.82 1.87 28.67
C ALA A 31 -6.78 2.14 27.50
N SER A 32 -7.98 2.64 27.77
CA SER A 32 -8.97 2.98 26.72
C SER A 32 -8.58 4.19 25.86
N ALA A 33 -7.81 5.14 26.41
CA ALA A 33 -7.32 6.29 25.64
C ALA A 33 -6.09 5.92 24.79
N ALA A 34 -5.25 4.99 25.26
CA ALA A 34 -4.12 4.47 24.51
C ALA A 34 -4.59 3.66 23.29
N SER A 35 -5.52 2.72 23.48
CA SER A 35 -6.03 1.88 22.37
C SER A 35 -6.68 2.70 21.25
N ALA A 36 -7.45 3.75 21.59
CA ALA A 36 -8.05 4.64 20.61
C ALA A 36 -7.01 5.42 19.77
N GLY A 37 -5.83 5.70 20.35
CA GLY A 37 -4.73 6.37 19.67
C GLY A 37 -4.03 5.47 18.65
N ASP A 38 -3.88 4.18 18.96
CA ASP A 38 -3.24 3.21 18.09
C ASP A 38 -4.15 2.73 16.96
N ASP A 39 -5.45 2.59 17.22
CA ASP A 39 -6.47 2.36 16.17
C ASP A 39 -6.45 3.47 15.11
N ALA A 40 -6.44 4.75 15.54
CA ALA A 40 -6.39 5.89 14.63
C ALA A 40 -5.08 5.95 13.82
N ARG A 41 -3.97 5.47 14.39
CA ARG A 41 -2.66 5.40 13.70
C ARG A 41 -2.63 4.26 12.68
N ALA A 42 -3.17 3.10 13.02
CA ALA A 42 -3.30 1.93 12.14
C ALA A 42 -4.17 2.28 10.92
N GLU A 43 -5.35 2.86 11.14
CA GLU A 43 -6.26 3.28 10.07
C GLU A 43 -5.59 4.30 9.13
N ARG A 44 -4.79 5.23 9.68
CA ARG A 44 -4.03 6.19 8.86
C ARG A 44 -2.93 5.52 8.02
N ILE A 45 -2.33 4.43 8.51
CA ILE A 45 -1.31 3.66 7.78
C ILE A 45 -1.96 2.93 6.60
N GLU A 46 -3.11 2.29 6.84
CA GLU A 46 -3.90 1.59 5.81
C GLU A 46 -4.36 2.53 4.71
N ARG A 47 -5.07 3.62 5.06
CA ARG A 47 -5.53 4.62 4.08
C ARG A 47 -4.38 5.20 3.24
N ARG A 48 -3.17 5.28 3.82
CA ARG A 48 -1.98 5.72 3.10
C ARG A 48 -1.46 4.65 2.16
N GLY A 49 -1.49 3.37 2.56
CA GLY A 49 -1.17 2.21 1.72
C GLY A 49 -2.07 2.18 0.49
N ASP A 50 -3.38 2.18 0.69
CA ASP A 50 -4.38 2.16 -0.39
C ASP A 50 -4.17 3.30 -1.39
N ARG A 51 -3.88 4.51 -0.90
CA ARG A 51 -3.63 5.68 -1.76
C ARG A 51 -2.36 5.49 -2.60
N ILE A 52 -1.35 4.81 -2.07
CA ILE A 52 -0.11 4.56 -2.80
C ILE A 52 -0.32 3.47 -3.85
N GLU A 53 -1.04 2.39 -3.51
CA GLU A 53 -1.41 1.32 -4.44
C GLU A 53 -2.20 1.87 -5.63
N GLN A 54 -3.30 2.58 -5.36
CA GLN A 54 -4.08 3.24 -6.41
C GLN A 54 -3.26 4.18 -7.30
N ARG A 55 -2.19 4.80 -6.76
CA ARG A 55 -1.29 5.65 -7.56
C ARG A 55 -0.32 4.84 -8.39
N LEU A 56 0.08 3.65 -7.95
CA LEU A 56 0.92 2.74 -8.73
C LEU A 56 0.10 2.10 -9.85
N ASP A 57 -1.13 1.69 -9.59
CA ASP A 57 -2.03 1.09 -10.58
C ASP A 57 -2.33 2.08 -11.71
N ARG A 58 -2.84 3.27 -11.37
CA ARG A 58 -3.08 4.35 -12.36
C ARG A 58 -1.83 4.73 -13.15
N LYS A 59 -0.65 4.55 -12.55
CA LYS A 59 0.63 4.78 -13.23
C LYS A 59 0.96 3.64 -14.18
N GLY A 60 0.69 2.39 -13.80
CA GLY A 60 0.74 1.21 -14.65
C GLY A 60 -0.13 1.39 -15.88
N ASP A 61 -1.42 1.62 -15.68
CA ASP A 61 -2.41 1.81 -16.76
C ASP A 61 -1.97 2.89 -17.75
N ARG A 62 -1.52 4.05 -17.24
CA ARG A 62 -1.05 5.15 -18.09
C ARG A 62 0.19 4.78 -18.90
N ILE A 63 1.05 3.91 -18.37
CA ILE A 63 2.23 3.47 -19.09
C ILE A 63 1.84 2.45 -20.17
N GLU A 64 0.99 1.49 -19.84
CA GLU A 64 0.46 0.50 -20.77
C GLU A 64 -0.24 1.19 -21.96
N GLU A 65 -1.18 2.07 -21.67
CA GLU A 65 -1.91 2.83 -22.69
C GLU A 65 -0.99 3.71 -23.57
N ARG A 66 0.17 4.15 -23.03
CA ARG A 66 1.19 4.87 -23.82
C ARG A 66 2.04 3.95 -24.68
N LEU A 67 2.28 2.71 -24.24
CA LEU A 67 3.00 1.71 -25.02
C LEU A 67 2.12 1.21 -26.17
N ASP A 68 0.84 0.96 -25.92
CA ASP A 68 -0.10 0.49 -26.94
C ASP A 68 -0.28 1.52 -28.05
N ARG A 69 -0.62 2.77 -27.69
CA ARG A 69 -0.72 3.87 -28.67
C ARG A 69 0.57 4.08 -29.47
N ARG A 70 1.72 3.75 -28.87
CA ARG A 70 3.01 3.83 -29.54
C ARG A 70 3.20 2.67 -30.51
N GLY A 71 2.85 1.44 -30.11
CA GLY A 71 2.82 0.25 -30.98
C GLY A 71 1.96 0.50 -32.20
N ASP A 72 0.68 0.82 -31.99
CA ASP A 72 -0.29 1.17 -33.03
C ASP A 72 0.23 2.20 -34.05
N ARG A 73 0.93 3.23 -33.57
CA ARG A 73 1.47 4.27 -34.45
C ARG A 73 2.62 3.75 -35.30
N ILE A 74 3.43 2.85 -34.76
CA ILE A 74 4.54 2.22 -35.48
C ILE A 74 3.98 1.25 -36.50
N ASP A 75 3.02 0.41 -36.13
CA ASP A 75 2.43 -0.60 -37.02
C ASP A 75 1.80 0.07 -38.24
N ARG A 76 0.90 1.04 -38.01
CA ARG A 76 0.31 1.83 -39.09
C ARG A 76 1.34 2.54 -39.99
N ARG A 77 2.55 2.82 -39.50
CA ARG A 77 3.61 3.42 -40.34
C ARG A 77 4.35 2.36 -41.13
N LEU A 78 4.58 1.20 -40.55
CA LEU A 78 5.24 0.08 -41.21
C LEU A 78 4.34 -0.56 -42.25
N ASP A 79 3.06 -0.78 -41.95
CA ASP A 79 2.08 -1.33 -42.88
C ASP A 79 1.99 -0.48 -44.15
N ARG A 80 1.78 0.84 -43.99
CA ARG A 80 1.77 1.76 -45.14
C ARG A 80 3.07 1.76 -45.92
N ALA A 81 4.21 1.56 -45.26
CA ALA A 81 5.51 1.48 -45.93
C ALA A 81 5.68 0.14 -46.68
N SER A 82 5.19 -0.95 -46.09
CA SER A 82 5.18 -2.30 -46.69
C SER A 82 4.27 -2.35 -47.90
N GLU A 83 3.03 -1.85 -47.78
CA GLU A 83 2.06 -1.73 -48.87
C GLU A 83 2.61 -0.91 -50.03
N ARG A 84 3.21 0.27 -49.75
CA ARG A 84 3.87 1.08 -50.78
C ARG A 84 5.04 0.34 -51.42
N ALA A 85 5.85 -0.39 -50.65
CA ALA A 85 6.93 -1.16 -51.24
C ALA A 85 6.40 -2.28 -52.15
N ALA A 86 5.37 -2.99 -51.72
CA ALA A 86 4.72 -4.04 -52.48
C ALA A 86 4.09 -3.51 -53.77
N SER A 87 3.40 -2.35 -53.71
CA SER A 87 2.77 -1.74 -54.88
C SER A 87 3.76 -1.29 -55.96
N HIS A 88 5.02 -1.08 -55.59
CA HIS A 88 6.12 -0.76 -56.53
C HIS A 88 6.94 -2.01 -56.91
N GLY A 89 6.46 -3.22 -56.62
CA GLY A 89 7.14 -4.48 -56.93
C GLY A 89 8.33 -4.81 -56.01
N HIS A 90 8.54 -4.06 -54.93
CA HIS A 90 9.64 -4.28 -54.00
C HIS A 90 9.26 -5.26 -52.86
N THR A 91 8.89 -6.48 -53.22
CA THR A 91 8.42 -7.51 -52.27
C THR A 91 9.44 -7.82 -51.16
N ALA A 92 10.74 -7.89 -51.49
CA ALA A 92 11.80 -8.11 -50.50
C ALA A 92 11.91 -6.96 -49.47
N ARG A 93 11.60 -5.74 -49.88
CA ARG A 93 11.58 -4.57 -48.99
C ARG A 93 10.35 -4.60 -48.08
N ALA A 94 9.19 -4.96 -48.61
CA ALA A 94 7.97 -5.16 -47.82
C ALA A 94 8.19 -6.20 -46.71
N HIS A 95 8.67 -7.40 -47.03
CA HIS A 95 8.98 -8.42 -46.03
C HIS A 95 10.00 -7.97 -44.97
N ARG A 96 10.97 -7.13 -45.34
CA ARG A 96 11.94 -6.58 -44.39
C ARG A 96 11.30 -5.59 -43.41
N LEU A 97 10.31 -4.84 -43.87
CA LEU A 97 9.53 -3.91 -43.06
C LEU A 97 8.60 -4.66 -42.10
N ASP A 98 7.95 -5.74 -42.56
CA ASP A 98 7.11 -6.58 -41.71
C ASP A 98 7.94 -7.22 -40.58
N ARG A 99 9.08 -7.85 -40.92
CA ARG A 99 10.03 -8.38 -39.92
C ARG A 99 10.60 -7.30 -39.00
N ARG A 100 10.56 -6.03 -39.41
CA ARG A 100 10.95 -4.91 -38.55
C ARG A 100 9.83 -4.58 -37.56
N GLY A 101 8.56 -4.67 -37.97
CA GLY A 101 7.38 -4.61 -37.10
C GLY A 101 7.46 -5.63 -35.98
N ASP A 102 7.56 -6.92 -36.32
CA ASP A 102 7.66 -8.01 -35.33
C ASP A 102 8.80 -7.84 -34.32
N ARG A 103 9.90 -7.19 -34.73
CA ARG A 103 11.03 -6.92 -33.82
C ARG A 103 10.78 -5.73 -32.91
N ILE A 104 10.01 -4.75 -33.37
CA ILE A 104 9.61 -3.62 -32.54
C ILE A 104 8.55 -4.06 -31.53
N ASP A 105 7.59 -4.89 -31.92
CA ASP A 105 6.53 -5.38 -31.03
C ASP A 105 7.14 -6.16 -29.87
N ARG A 106 7.98 -7.15 -30.19
CA ARG A 106 8.75 -7.90 -29.17
C ARG A 106 9.61 -7.02 -28.27
N ARG A 107 10.04 -5.83 -28.73
CA ARG A 107 10.77 -4.88 -27.88
C ARG A 107 9.84 -4.05 -27.01
N LEU A 108 8.64 -3.72 -27.48
CA LEU A 108 7.62 -3.03 -26.70
C LEU A 108 7.06 -3.95 -25.63
N ASP A 109 6.77 -5.22 -25.93
CA ASP A 109 6.28 -6.21 -24.96
C ASP A 109 7.28 -6.39 -23.81
N ARG A 110 8.54 -6.70 -24.12
CA ARG A 110 9.61 -6.81 -23.12
C ARG A 110 9.79 -5.53 -22.31
N ARG A 111 9.48 -4.38 -22.90
CA ARG A 111 9.53 -3.10 -22.19
C ARG A 111 8.35 -2.97 -21.23
N GLY A 112 7.14 -3.35 -21.63
CA GLY A 112 5.96 -3.47 -20.79
C GLY A 112 6.26 -4.33 -19.57
N GLU A 113 6.63 -5.59 -19.79
CA GLU A 113 6.94 -6.53 -18.69
C GLU A 113 8.04 -6.03 -17.74
N ARG A 114 9.04 -5.29 -18.25
CA ARG A 114 10.11 -4.72 -17.40
C ARG A 114 9.59 -3.61 -16.53
N ILE A 115 8.58 -2.87 -16.98
CA ILE A 115 7.92 -1.83 -16.20
C ILE A 115 7.00 -2.48 -15.17
N ASP A 116 6.22 -3.49 -15.55
CA ASP A 116 5.30 -4.19 -14.64
C ASP A 116 6.07 -4.79 -13.47
N ARG A 117 7.12 -5.58 -13.76
CA ARG A 117 8.04 -6.12 -12.75
C ARG A 117 8.69 -5.05 -11.87
N ARG A 118 8.82 -3.80 -12.34
CA ARG A 118 9.34 -2.69 -11.51
C ARG A 118 8.25 -2.09 -10.64
N LEU A 119 7.01 -2.02 -11.12
CA LEU A 119 5.87 -1.56 -10.35
C LEU A 119 5.51 -2.57 -9.27
N ASP A 120 5.47 -3.87 -9.57
CA ASP A 120 5.18 -4.93 -8.60
C ASP A 120 6.19 -4.92 -7.45
N ARG A 121 7.50 -4.93 -7.78
CA ARG A 121 8.55 -4.85 -6.77
C ARG A 121 8.47 -3.57 -5.93
N ARG A 122 7.94 -2.50 -6.50
CA ARG A 122 7.75 -1.25 -5.78
C ARG A 122 6.53 -1.33 -4.86
N GLY A 123 5.44 -1.95 -5.32
CA GLY A 123 4.26 -2.27 -4.51
C GLY A 123 4.63 -3.13 -3.31
N ALA A 124 5.26 -4.28 -3.53
CA ALA A 124 5.69 -5.21 -2.48
C ALA A 124 6.63 -4.56 -1.44
N ARG A 125 7.52 -3.65 -1.86
CA ARG A 125 8.39 -2.89 -0.93
C ARG A 125 7.61 -1.91 -0.06
N ILE A 126 6.52 -1.37 -0.57
CA ILE A 126 5.65 -0.44 0.15
C ILE A 126 4.80 -1.25 1.12
N GLU A 127 4.13 -2.28 0.66
CA GLU A 127 3.37 -3.25 1.47
C GLU A 127 4.19 -3.71 2.68
N HIS A 128 5.39 -4.27 2.45
CA HIS A 128 6.25 -4.73 3.55
C HIS A 128 6.70 -3.62 4.52
N ARG A 129 6.72 -2.35 4.08
CA ARG A 129 6.98 -1.21 4.98
C ARG A 129 5.73 -0.85 5.78
N HIS A 130 4.55 -0.96 5.19
CA HIS A 130 3.28 -0.72 5.85
C HIS A 130 3.01 -1.80 6.91
N ASP A 131 3.22 -3.08 6.58
CA ASP A 131 3.08 -4.20 7.52
C ASP A 131 3.95 -4.02 8.76
N ARG A 132 5.26 -3.77 8.57
CA ARG A 132 6.18 -3.52 9.68
C ARG A 132 5.84 -2.29 10.51
N ARG A 133 5.09 -1.33 9.93
CA ARG A 133 4.66 -0.13 10.66
C ARG A 133 3.35 -0.39 11.40
N ALA A 134 2.44 -1.18 10.83
CA ALA A 134 1.22 -1.62 11.47
C ALA A 134 1.54 -2.53 12.66
N GLU A 135 2.45 -3.49 12.49
CA GLU A 135 2.91 -4.39 13.56
C GLU A 135 3.47 -3.60 14.75
N ARG A 136 4.31 -2.58 14.50
CA ARG A 136 4.85 -1.72 15.58
C ARG A 136 3.76 -0.98 16.35
N VAL A 137 2.71 -0.52 15.68
CA VAL A 137 1.58 0.18 16.32
C VAL A 137 0.70 -0.80 17.09
N ALA A 138 0.62 -2.07 16.65
CA ALA A 138 -0.12 -3.10 17.36
C ALA A 138 0.62 -3.63 18.60
N THR A 139 1.96 -3.46 18.66
CA THR A 139 2.80 -3.92 19.77
C THR A 139 3.18 -2.85 20.79
N ASP A 140 3.06 -1.56 20.44
CA ASP A 140 3.23 -0.42 21.37
C ASP A 140 1.95 -0.21 22.21
#